data_AF-A0A645CDF0-F1
#
_entry.id   AF-A0A645CDF0-F1
#
_cell.length_a   1.000
_cell.length_b   1.000
_cell.length_c   1.000
_cell.angle_alpha   90.00
_cell.angle_beta   90.00
_cell.angle_gamma   90.00
#
_symmetry.space_group_name_H-M   'P 1'
#
loop_
_entity.id
_entity.type
_entity.pdbx_description
1 polymer ?
#
loop_
_entity_poly.entity_id
_entity_poly.type
_entity_poly.pdbx_seq_one_letter_code
_entity_poly.pdbx_strand_id
1 'polypeptide(L)'
;MKERYYNAIIGGVKANSFPRVPVDYGYRDNTHFWYTRFSRPISERISAGKEAELSTVVYAASRMDPNIQFAEAACKTLVKVPRVFLKAALQGCVDWAKANGVSVIEESHMAIIRDKRSSEKK
;
A
#
# COMPACT_ATOMS: atom_id res chain seq x y z
N MET A 1 21.61 23.21 19.37
CA MET A 1 22.21 22.28 18.38
C MET A 1 23.47 21.66 19.00
N LYS A 2 23.76 20.36 18.81
CA LYS A 2 24.99 19.77 19.39
C LYS A 2 26.23 20.36 18.72
N GLU A 3 27.28 20.60 19.49
CA GLU A 3 28.53 21.25 19.05
C GLU A 3 29.15 20.60 17.81
N ARG A 4 29.15 19.26 17.73
CA ARG A 4 29.61 18.51 16.55
C ARG A 4 28.91 18.91 15.24
N TYR A 5 27.63 19.28 15.29
CA TYR A 5 26.85 19.65 14.11
C TYR A 5 27.13 21.10 13.70
N TYR A 6 27.33 21.98 14.67
CA TYR A 6 27.75 23.36 14.44
C TYR A 6 29.14 23.41 13.79
N ASN A 7 30.10 22.66 14.33
CA ASN A 7 31.45 22.57 13.78
C ASN A 7 31.48 21.96 12.37
N ALA A 8 30.55 21.06 12.05
CA ALA A 8 30.45 20.51 10.69
C ALA A 8 29.87 21.49 9.66
N ILE A 9 28.98 22.40 10.07
CA ILE A 9 28.45 23.45 9.21
C ILE A 9 29.55 24.45 8.85
N ILE A 10 30.41 24.78 9.82
CA ILE A 10 31.47 25.79 9.66
C ILE A 10 32.75 25.21 9.07
N GLY A 11 33.18 24.03 9.52
CA GLY A 11 34.46 23.42 9.18
C GLY A 11 34.45 22.47 7.97
N GLY A 12 33.33 22.36 7.27
CA GLY A 12 33.15 21.48 6.13
C GLY A 12 32.50 20.13 6.49
N VAL A 13 31.62 19.68 5.61
CA VAL A 13 30.68 18.60 5.90
C VAL A 13 31.24 17.24 5.48
N LYS A 14 31.27 16.27 6.41
CA LYS A 14 31.64 14.87 6.13
C LYS A 14 30.42 13.96 6.31
N ALA A 15 30.44 12.79 5.69
CA ALA A 15 29.31 11.84 5.74
C ALA A 15 28.92 11.42 7.17
N ASN A 16 29.87 11.44 8.12
CA ASN A 16 29.64 11.13 9.54
C ASN A 16 29.31 12.36 10.40
N SER A 17 29.30 13.57 9.81
CA SER A 17 29.00 14.81 10.51
C SER A 17 27.52 14.91 10.91
N PHE A 18 26.62 14.21 10.22
CA PHE A 18 25.19 14.23 10.50
C PHE A 18 24.74 13.07 11.40
N PRO A 19 23.62 13.21 12.14
CA PRO A 19 23.04 12.08 12.84
C PRO A 19 22.68 10.96 11.86
N ARG A 20 22.75 9.71 12.33
CA ARG A 20 22.20 8.55 11.63
C ARG A 20 20.66 8.60 11.68
N VAL A 21 20.06 9.47 10.89
CA VAL A 21 18.60 9.59 10.77
C VAL A 21 18.11 8.54 9.75
N PRO A 22 16.97 7.86 10.01
CA PRO A 22 16.26 7.13 8.96
C PRO A 22 16.00 8.04 7.76
N VAL A 23 16.51 7.67 6.59
CA VAL A 23 16.36 8.48 5.38
C VAL A 23 15.16 8.03 4.55
N ASP A 24 14.74 6.77 4.72
CA ASP A 24 13.72 6.16 3.87
C ASP A 24 12.82 5.23 4.70
N TYR A 25 11.51 5.36 4.52
CA TYR A 25 10.49 4.48 5.08
C TYR A 25 9.26 4.43 4.17
N GLY A 26 8.62 3.26 4.09
CA GLY A 26 7.41 3.09 3.30
C GLY A 26 7.07 1.65 2.96
N TYR A 27 6.00 1.49 2.21
CA TYR A 27 5.59 0.20 1.67
C TYR A 27 6.22 0.00 0.29
N ARG A 28 7.08 -1.01 0.17
CA ARG A 28 7.62 -1.47 -1.13
C ARG A 28 6.79 -2.62 -1.72
N ASP A 29 6.05 -3.29 -0.85
CA ASP A 29 5.18 -4.41 -1.17
C ASP A 29 3.97 -4.39 -0.20
N ASN A 30 3.05 -5.35 -0.39
CA ASN A 30 1.84 -5.44 0.42
C ASN A 30 2.00 -6.31 1.69
N THR A 31 3.22 -6.72 2.02
CA THR A 31 3.54 -7.66 3.11
C THR A 31 4.43 -7.06 4.18
N HIS A 32 5.26 -6.08 3.85
CA HIS A 32 6.23 -5.47 4.75
C HIS A 32 6.19 -3.94 4.68
N PHE A 33 6.30 -3.32 5.84
CA PHE A 33 6.69 -1.93 5.97
C PHE A 33 8.22 -1.88 6.08
N TRP A 34 8.85 -1.19 5.13
CA TRP A 34 10.29 -1.06 5.07
C TRP A 34 10.71 0.24 5.72
N TYR A 35 11.76 0.21 6.52
CA TYR A 35 12.36 1.41 7.07
C TYR A 35 13.87 1.24 7.16
N THR A 36 14.61 2.28 6.83
CA THR A 36 16.07 2.24 6.87
C THR A 36 16.56 2.86 8.16
N ARG A 37 17.55 2.22 8.79
CA ARG A 37 18.52 3.01 9.58
C ARG A 37 19.46 3.68 8.56
N PHE A 38 20.44 4.47 9.01
CA PHE A 38 21.51 5.01 8.14
C PHE A 38 22.38 3.92 7.42
N SER A 39 21.97 2.65 7.45
CA SER A 39 22.66 1.52 6.82
C SER A 39 21.68 0.66 6.01
N ARG A 40 21.41 -0.58 6.42
CA ARG A 40 20.57 -1.52 5.67
C ARG A 40 19.08 -1.31 6.01
N PRO A 41 18.19 -1.47 5.01
CA PRO A 41 16.75 -1.51 5.26
C PRO A 41 16.37 -2.66 6.19
N ILE A 42 15.43 -2.38 7.08
CA ILE A 42 14.75 -3.35 7.92
C ILE A 42 13.35 -3.52 7.35
N SER A 43 12.89 -4.76 7.23
CA SER A 43 11.52 -5.09 6.84
C SER A 43 10.76 -5.51 8.10
N GLU A 44 9.68 -4.78 8.39
CA GLU A 44 8.72 -5.15 9.42
C GLU A 44 7.51 -5.78 8.74
N ARG A 45 7.16 -7.00 9.10
CA ARG A 45 5.97 -7.65 8.52
C ARG A 45 4.74 -6.87 8.97
N ILE A 46 3.92 -6.48 8.01
CA ILE A 46 2.62 -5.87 8.31
C ILE A 46 1.86 -6.92 9.10
N SER A 47 1.43 -6.55 10.31
CA SER A 47 0.62 -7.44 11.13
C SER A 47 -0.49 -7.98 10.24
N ALA A 48 -0.70 -9.30 10.26
CA ALA A 48 -1.89 -9.88 9.68
C ALA A 48 -3.05 -9.25 10.46
N GLY A 49 -3.57 -8.13 9.94
CA GLY A 49 -4.64 -7.41 10.57
C GLY A 49 -5.77 -8.40 10.76
N LYS A 50 -6.53 -8.26 11.85
CA LYS A 50 -7.84 -8.91 11.90
C LYS A 50 -8.53 -8.57 10.60
N GLU A 51 -9.01 -9.61 9.92
CA GLU A 51 -9.79 -9.50 8.69
C GLU A 51 -10.75 -8.33 8.82
N ALA A 52 -10.73 -7.43 7.84
CA ALA A 52 -11.60 -6.26 7.89
C ALA A 52 -13.06 -6.74 7.89
N GLU A 53 -13.91 -6.12 8.70
CA GLU A 53 -15.32 -6.45 8.68
C GLU A 53 -15.88 -6.21 7.26
N LEU A 54 -16.67 -7.14 6.74
CA LEU A 54 -17.21 -7.06 5.38
C LEU A 54 -17.96 -5.75 5.15
N SER A 55 -18.74 -5.29 6.12
CA SER A 55 -19.45 -4.00 6.08
C SER A 55 -18.52 -2.81 5.85
N THR A 56 -17.32 -2.83 6.45
CA THR A 56 -16.30 -1.79 6.28
C THR A 56 -15.75 -1.81 4.85
N VAL A 57 -15.57 -3.00 4.27
CA VAL A 57 -15.10 -3.15 2.88
C VAL A 57 -16.17 -2.70 1.89
N VAL A 58 -17.43 -3.11 2.09
CA VAL A 58 -18.57 -2.70 1.26
C VAL A 58 -18.74 -1.17 1.32
N TYR A 59 -18.65 -0.59 2.51
CA TYR A 59 -18.73 0.86 2.70
C TYR A 59 -17.57 1.60 2.03
N ALA A 60 -16.35 1.06 2.08
CA ALA A 60 -15.22 1.65 1.38
C ALA A 60 -15.41 1.56 -0.14
N ALA A 61 -15.87 0.42 -0.65
CA ALA A 61 -16.08 0.16 -2.07
C ALA A 61 -17.16 1.07 -2.68
N SER A 62 -18.28 1.26 -1.99
CA SER A 62 -19.40 2.10 -2.48
C SER A 62 -19.05 3.57 -2.65
N ARG A 63 -17.97 4.05 -2.02
CA ARG A 63 -17.48 5.44 -2.14
C ARG A 63 -16.35 5.62 -3.14
N MET A 64 -15.94 4.57 -3.84
CA MET A 64 -14.82 4.65 -4.78
C MET A 64 -15.22 5.34 -6.08
N ASP A 65 -16.35 4.95 -6.65
CA ASP A 65 -16.86 5.52 -7.88
C ASP A 65 -18.40 5.42 -7.92
N PRO A 66 -19.13 6.49 -8.27
CA PRO A 66 -20.58 6.46 -8.32
C PRO A 66 -21.16 5.55 -9.43
N ASN A 67 -20.38 5.27 -10.48
CA ASN A 67 -20.84 4.50 -11.64
C ASN A 67 -20.46 3.02 -11.57
N ILE A 68 -19.62 2.63 -10.60
CA ILE A 68 -19.11 1.26 -10.47
C ILE A 68 -19.50 0.69 -9.12
N GLN A 69 -20.30 -0.35 -9.16
CA GLN A 69 -20.79 -1.07 -7.99
C GLN A 69 -19.97 -2.34 -7.75
N PHE A 70 -19.83 -2.73 -6.49
CA PHE A 70 -19.18 -3.96 -6.09
C PHE A 70 -20.21 -4.93 -5.53
N ALA A 71 -20.26 -6.15 -6.08
CA ALA A 71 -21.05 -7.22 -5.50
C ALA A 71 -20.48 -7.62 -4.13
N GLU A 72 -21.33 -8.09 -3.22
CA GLU A 72 -20.91 -8.51 -1.88
C GLU A 72 -19.87 -9.64 -1.93
N ALA A 73 -20.01 -10.58 -2.87
CA ALA A 73 -19.05 -11.65 -3.12
C ALA A 73 -17.66 -11.10 -3.50
N ALA A 74 -17.60 -10.05 -4.32
CA ALA A 74 -16.34 -9.38 -4.68
C ALA A 74 -15.70 -8.72 -3.45
N CYS A 75 -16.49 -8.01 -2.63
CA CYS A 75 -16.02 -7.39 -1.39
C CYS A 75 -15.44 -8.42 -0.40
N LYS A 76 -16.00 -9.63 -0.34
CA LYS A 76 -15.51 -10.71 0.53
C LYS A 76 -14.07 -11.12 0.19
N THR A 77 -13.68 -11.05 -1.07
CA THR A 77 -12.30 -11.34 -1.49
C THR A 77 -11.27 -10.33 -0.99
N LEU A 78 -11.71 -9.11 -0.65
CA LEU A 78 -10.87 -7.98 -0.22
C LEU A 78 -10.71 -7.87 1.30
N VAL A 79 -11.47 -8.64 2.09
CA VAL A 79 -11.43 -8.66 3.56
C VAL A 79 -10.02 -8.95 4.12
N LYS A 80 -9.23 -9.74 3.39
CA LYS A 80 -7.84 -10.11 3.75
C LYS A 80 -6.81 -9.04 3.38
N VAL A 81 -7.19 -8.02 2.62
CA VAL A 81 -6.28 -6.93 2.24
C VAL A 81 -6.08 -6.03 3.45
N PRO A 82 -4.83 -5.77 3.88
CA PRO A 82 -4.57 -4.83 4.96
C PRO A 82 -5.20 -3.46 4.68
N ARG A 83 -5.82 -2.84 5.68
CA ARG A 83 -6.56 -1.56 5.54
C ARG A 83 -5.75 -0.47 4.84
N VAL A 84 -4.43 -0.43 5.07
CA VAL A 84 -3.51 0.53 4.45
C VAL A 84 -3.46 0.42 2.91
N PHE A 85 -3.74 -0.78 2.36
CA PHE A 85 -3.77 -1.02 0.91
C PHE A 85 -5.18 -1.12 0.33
N LEU A 86 -6.22 -1.12 1.18
CA LEU A 86 -7.59 -1.36 0.73
C LEU A 86 -8.02 -0.34 -0.34
N LYS A 87 -7.71 0.95 -0.13
CA LYS A 87 -8.02 2.01 -1.11
C LYS A 87 -7.34 1.76 -2.46
N ALA A 88 -6.06 1.40 -2.45
CA ALA A 88 -5.31 1.14 -3.69
C ALA A 88 -5.78 -0.13 -4.40
N ALA A 89 -6.17 -1.16 -3.65
CA ALA A 89 -6.77 -2.38 -4.20
C ALA A 89 -8.11 -2.07 -4.87
N LEU A 90 -8.99 -1.35 -4.17
CA LEU A 90 -10.29 -0.93 -4.69
C LEU A 90 -10.15 -0.05 -5.94
N GLN A 91 -9.23 0.93 -5.92
CA GLN A 91 -8.98 1.79 -7.08
C GLN A 91 -8.55 0.97 -8.29
N GLY A 92 -7.66 -0.01 -8.12
CA GLY A 92 -7.26 -0.88 -9.22
C GLY A 92 -8.40 -1.72 -9.79
N CYS A 93 -9.40 -2.08 -8.97
CA CYS A 93 -10.59 -2.77 -9.45
C CYS A 93 -11.49 -1.82 -10.26
N VAL A 94 -11.67 -0.58 -9.79
CA VAL A 94 -12.39 0.48 -10.50
C VAL A 94 -11.73 0.79 -11.85
N ASP A 95 -10.41 0.94 -11.87
CA ASP A 95 -9.67 1.25 -13.11
C ASP A 95 -9.80 0.11 -14.13
N TRP A 96 -9.73 -1.14 -13.66
CA TRP A 96 -9.98 -2.30 -14.51
C TRP A 96 -11.41 -2.32 -15.05
N ALA A 97 -12.40 -2.05 -14.19
CA ALA A 97 -13.80 -2.02 -14.60
C ALA A 97 -14.08 -0.95 -15.65
N LYS A 98 -13.51 0.26 -15.48
CA LYS A 98 -13.58 1.33 -16.50
C LYS A 98 -12.94 0.90 -17.83
N ALA A 99 -11.77 0.28 -17.78
CA ALA A 99 -11.06 -0.16 -18.99
C ALA A 99 -11.81 -1.27 -19.75
N ASN A 100 -12.61 -2.08 -19.06
CA ASN A 100 -13.37 -3.19 -19.64
C ASN A 100 -14.87 -2.89 -19.81
N GLY A 101 -15.33 -1.66 -19.54
CA GLY A 101 -16.73 -1.27 -19.67
C GLY A 101 -17.67 -1.97 -18.68
N VAL A 102 -17.17 -2.41 -17.54
CA VAL A 102 -17.94 -3.13 -16.50
C VAL A 102 -18.45 -2.14 -15.45
N SER A 103 -19.75 -2.17 -15.16
CA SER A 103 -20.37 -1.34 -14.11
C SER A 103 -20.56 -2.08 -12.78
N VAL A 104 -20.58 -3.42 -12.78
CA VAL A 104 -20.73 -4.24 -11.57
C VAL A 104 -19.57 -5.23 -11.47
N ILE A 105 -18.76 -5.09 -10.41
CA ILE A 105 -17.62 -5.97 -10.15
C ILE A 105 -18.10 -7.17 -9.34
N GLU A 106 -18.02 -8.34 -9.96
CA GLU A 106 -18.35 -9.64 -9.38
C GLU A 106 -17.08 -10.41 -8.98
N GLU A 107 -17.26 -11.54 -8.31
CA GLU A 107 -16.15 -12.40 -7.88
C GLU A 107 -15.31 -12.92 -9.06
N SER A 108 -15.94 -13.21 -10.21
CA SER A 108 -15.26 -13.63 -11.44
C SER A 108 -14.28 -12.57 -11.95
N HIS A 109 -14.67 -11.30 -11.92
CA HIS A 109 -13.82 -10.17 -12.29
C HIS A 109 -12.60 -10.04 -11.36
N MET A 110 -12.78 -10.32 -10.06
CA MET A 110 -11.69 -10.26 -9.08
C MET A 110 -10.59 -11.30 -9.36
N ALA A 111 -10.95 -12.50 -9.83
CA ALA A 111 -9.99 -13.52 -10.23
C ALA A 111 -9.12 -13.05 -11.41
N ILE A 112 -9.75 -12.46 -12.43
CA ILE A 112 -9.06 -11.92 -13.62
C ILE A 112 -8.09 -10.80 -13.24
N ILE A 113 -8.54 -9.87 -12.39
CA ILE A 113 -7.71 -8.75 -11.90
C ILE A 113 -6.47 -9.26 -11.16
N ARG A 114 -6.63 -10.31 -10.34
CA ARG A 114 -5.54 -10.90 -9.56
C ARG A 114 -4.52 -11.61 -10.46
N ASP A 115 -4.98 -12.36 -11.45
CA ASP A 115 -4.09 -13.05 -12.39
C ASP A 115 -3.28 -12.08 -13.25
N LYS A 116 -3.91 -11.00 -13.73
CA LYS A 116 -3.19 -9.95 -14.47
C LYS A 116 -2.05 -9.33 -13.65
N ARG A 117 -2.29 -9.04 -12.36
CA ARG A 117 -1.23 -8.52 -11.46
C ARG A 117 -0.15 -9.53 -11.13
N SER A 118 -0.44 -10.83 -11.23
CA SER A 118 0.54 -11.89 -11.01
C SER A 118 1.48 -12.02 -12.22
N SER A 119 0.94 -11.90 -13.44
CA SER A 119 1.72 -12.00 -14.67
C SER A 119 2.62 -10.79 -14.93
N GLU A 120 2.22 -9.59 -14.49
CA GLU A 120 3.00 -8.34 -14.60
C GLU A 120 4.20 -8.27 -13.64
N LYS A 121 4.28 -9.13 -12.62
CA LYS A 121 5.39 -9.16 -11.64
C LYS A 121 6.63 -9.94 -12.11
N LYS A 122 6.66 -10.40 -13.36
CA LYS A 122 7.80 -11.11 -13.95
C LYS A 122 8.95 -10.18 -14.32
#